data_AF-A0A0J0UMY6-F1
#
_entry.id   AF-A0A0J0UMY6-F1
#
_cell.length_a   1.000
_cell.length_b   1.000
_cell.length_c   1.000
_cell.angle_alpha   90.00
_cell.angle_beta   90.00
_cell.angle_gamma   90.00
#
_symmetry.space_group_name_H-M   'P 1'
#
loop_
_entity.id
_entity.type
_entity.pdbx_description
1 polymer ?
#
loop_
_entity_poly.entity_id
_entity_poly.type
_entity_poly.pdbx_seq_one_letter_code
_entity_poly.pdbx_strand_id
1 'polypeptide(L)'
;MRSSIRHLVLCACLGTASMVAQASGLGDTLRGATGGGASPSTLGGMLGGGAAPSALSAMGLSGSATPSNAAGVITYCMKNNYLNADKAALVKQQLLGKMGLGAAQPEPRDEGYLSGLSGMVSGSNGKQFNLNRLKGDLKEKACDFVLDNASSLL
;
A
#
# COMPACT_ATOMS: atom_id res chain seq x y z
N MET A 1 58.89 -33.19 21.24
CA MET A 1 57.94 -34.31 21.47
C MET A 1 56.65 -33.94 20.72
N ARG A 2 56.35 -34.60 19.59
CA ARG A 2 55.16 -35.49 19.39
C ARG A 2 53.83 -34.74 19.63
N SER A 3 52.82 -34.65 18.77
CA SER A 3 52.40 -35.38 17.56
C SER A 3 51.23 -34.61 16.89
N SER A 4 51.00 -34.89 15.60
CA SER A 4 49.83 -34.53 14.77
C SER A 4 48.58 -35.39 15.09
N ILE A 5 47.39 -35.06 14.51
CA ILE A 5 46.20 -35.90 14.11
C ILE A 5 44.93 -35.01 14.11
N ARG A 6 44.36 -34.52 12.98
CA ARG A 6 43.40 -35.11 12.01
C ARG A 6 42.14 -35.75 12.61
N HIS A 7 40.98 -35.06 12.55
CA HIS A 7 39.68 -35.73 12.40
C HIS A 7 38.71 -34.89 11.54
N LEU A 8 38.41 -35.46 10.36
CA LEU A 8 37.32 -35.11 9.46
C LEU A 8 36.29 -36.22 9.62
N VAL A 9 35.04 -35.90 9.97
CA VAL A 9 33.92 -36.83 9.82
C VAL A 9 32.71 -36.08 9.28
N LEU A 10 32.37 -36.48 8.06
CA LEU A 10 31.21 -36.20 7.23
C LEU A 10 30.03 -37.07 7.70
N CYS A 11 28.84 -36.48 7.91
CA CYS A 11 27.59 -37.25 8.01
C CYS A 11 26.48 -36.53 7.24
N ALA A 12 26.17 -37.03 6.06
CA ALA A 12 24.96 -36.75 5.30
C ALA A 12 23.97 -37.90 5.55
N CYS A 13 22.79 -37.60 6.10
CA CYS A 13 21.66 -38.53 6.18
C CYS A 13 20.45 -37.88 5.50
N LEU A 14 20.07 -38.42 4.35
CA LEU A 14 18.79 -38.17 3.69
C LEU A 14 17.68 -38.88 4.49
N GLY A 15 16.57 -38.18 4.73
CA GLY A 15 15.36 -38.74 5.32
C GLY A 15 14.14 -37.88 4.94
N THR A 16 13.31 -38.40 4.05
CA THR A 16 12.08 -37.83 3.49
C THR A 16 10.83 -38.21 4.29
N ALA A 17 9.76 -37.42 4.10
CA ALA A 17 8.34 -37.58 4.47
C ALA A 17 7.89 -36.87 5.77
N SER A 18 7.31 -35.67 5.70
CA SER A 18 5.93 -35.33 5.27
C SER A 18 4.93 -35.37 6.43
N MET A 19 4.81 -34.24 7.14
CA MET A 19 3.55 -33.77 7.73
C MET A 19 3.74 -32.36 8.29
N VAL A 20 3.51 -31.36 7.44
CA VAL A 20 3.12 -30.02 7.89
C VAL A 20 2.11 -29.48 6.89
N ALA A 21 0.84 -29.82 7.11
CA ALA A 21 -0.27 -29.08 6.53
C ALA A 21 -0.89 -28.26 7.66
N GLN A 22 -0.20 -27.18 8.04
CA GLN A 22 -0.77 -26.11 8.84
C GLN A 22 -0.59 -24.81 8.03
N ALA A 23 -1.63 -24.51 7.26
CA ALA A 23 -2.03 -23.19 6.75
C ALA A 23 -0.92 -22.16 6.49
N SER A 24 -0.16 -22.34 5.41
CA SER A 24 0.64 -21.27 4.77
C SER A 24 -0.02 -20.81 3.47
N GLY A 25 -1.34 -20.58 3.49
CA GLY A 25 -2.07 -20.07 2.31
C GLY A 25 -1.95 -18.56 2.11
N LEU A 26 -1.55 -17.81 3.14
CA LEU A 26 -1.47 -16.35 3.09
C LEU A 26 -0.18 -15.85 2.42
N GLY A 27 0.94 -16.58 2.60
CA GLY A 27 2.25 -16.19 2.07
C GLY A 27 2.36 -16.31 0.55
N ASP A 28 1.75 -17.33 -0.06
CA ASP A 28 1.75 -17.53 -1.50
C ASP A 28 0.84 -16.54 -2.24
N THR A 29 -0.31 -16.18 -1.65
CA THR A 29 -1.16 -15.09 -2.17
C THR A 29 -0.49 -13.72 -2.08
N LEU A 30 0.34 -13.49 -1.06
CA LEU A 30 1.13 -12.26 -0.90
C LEU A 30 2.32 -12.21 -1.89
N ARG A 31 2.98 -13.34 -2.19
CA ARG A 31 4.00 -13.41 -3.25
C ARG A 31 3.40 -13.23 -4.65
N GLY A 32 2.19 -13.72 -4.88
CA GLY A 32 1.43 -13.43 -6.09
C GLY A 32 1.07 -11.95 -6.24
N ALA A 33 0.59 -11.30 -5.18
CA ALA A 33 0.21 -9.88 -5.21
C ALA A 33 1.39 -8.90 -5.33
N THR A 34 2.58 -9.31 -4.85
CA THR A 34 3.81 -8.49 -4.94
C THR A 34 4.57 -8.67 -6.27
N GLY A 35 4.36 -9.81 -6.96
CA GLY A 35 5.09 -10.19 -8.18
C GLY A 35 4.30 -10.14 -9.50
N GLY A 36 2.98 -10.01 -9.50
CA GLY A 36 2.19 -9.98 -10.74
C GLY A 36 0.81 -9.40 -10.50
N GLY A 37 0.35 -8.54 -11.42
CA GLY A 37 -0.84 -7.70 -11.25
C GLY A 37 -2.03 -8.42 -10.60
N ALA A 38 -2.39 -7.97 -9.40
CA ALA A 38 -3.57 -8.48 -8.70
C ALA A 38 -4.81 -8.22 -9.56
N SER A 39 -5.54 -9.29 -9.87
CA SER A 39 -6.80 -9.21 -10.60
C SER A 39 -7.85 -8.50 -9.75
N PRO A 40 -8.67 -7.59 -10.32
CA PRO A 40 -9.68 -6.84 -9.56
C PRO A 40 -10.68 -7.74 -8.83
N SER A 41 -10.89 -8.98 -9.27
CA SER A 41 -11.77 -9.97 -8.63
C SER A 41 -11.20 -10.52 -7.32
N THR A 42 -9.91 -10.84 -7.26
CA THR A 42 -9.23 -11.26 -6.02
C THR A 42 -9.07 -10.08 -5.06
N LEU A 43 -8.92 -8.88 -5.61
CA LEU A 43 -8.84 -7.63 -4.87
C LEU A 43 -10.15 -7.25 -4.20
N GLY A 44 -11.28 -7.38 -4.91
CA GLY A 44 -12.62 -7.17 -4.35
C GLY A 44 -12.93 -8.14 -3.21
N GLY A 45 -12.44 -9.40 -3.30
CA GLY A 45 -12.54 -10.38 -2.21
C GLY A 45 -11.72 -10.00 -0.97
N MET A 46 -10.47 -9.55 -1.15
CA MET A 46 -9.62 -9.12 -0.03
C MET A 46 -10.04 -7.79 0.59
N LEU A 47 -10.48 -6.82 -0.21
CA LEU A 47 -11.00 -5.53 0.25
C LEU A 47 -12.42 -5.65 0.85
N GLY A 48 -13.17 -6.69 0.46
CA GLY A 48 -14.50 -7.00 0.99
C GLY A 48 -14.46 -7.77 2.31
N GLY A 49 -13.43 -8.57 2.56
CA GLY A 49 -13.34 -9.46 3.72
C GLY A 49 -12.18 -9.13 4.66
N GLY A 50 -12.30 -8.11 5.51
CA GLY A 50 -11.48 -7.85 6.72
C GLY A 50 -9.96 -7.59 6.52
N ALA A 51 -9.37 -8.02 5.41
CA ALA A 51 -7.96 -7.87 5.05
C ALA A 51 -7.71 -6.66 4.15
N ALA A 52 -8.71 -5.78 4.01
CA ALA A 52 -8.64 -4.59 3.16
C ALA A 52 -7.42 -3.70 3.46
N PRO A 53 -7.09 -3.40 4.74
CA PRO A 53 -5.92 -2.60 5.07
C PRO A 53 -4.63 -3.28 4.62
N SER A 54 -4.49 -4.59 4.89
CA SER A 54 -3.30 -5.36 4.53
C SER A 54 -3.14 -5.53 3.02
N ALA A 55 -4.24 -5.69 2.28
CA ALA A 55 -4.22 -5.75 0.82
C ALA A 55 -3.80 -4.40 0.21
N LEU A 56 -4.30 -3.31 0.77
CA LEU A 56 -4.03 -1.95 0.33
C LEU A 56 -2.60 -1.52 0.71
N SER A 57 -2.12 -1.90 1.90
CA SER A 57 -0.72 -1.81 2.31
C SER A 57 0.21 -2.65 1.44
N ALA A 58 -0.16 -3.90 1.12
CA ALA A 58 0.64 -4.77 0.26
C ALA A 58 0.72 -4.23 -1.19
N MET A 59 -0.32 -3.53 -1.65
CA MET A 59 -0.30 -2.79 -2.92
C MET A 59 0.47 -1.47 -2.85
N GLY A 60 1.03 -1.11 -1.70
CA GLY A 60 1.79 0.12 -1.49
C GLY A 60 0.93 1.35 -1.24
N LEU A 61 -0.41 1.25 -1.19
CA LEU A 61 -1.28 2.41 -0.92
C LEU A 61 -1.18 2.92 0.53
N SER A 62 -0.67 2.10 1.45
CA SER A 62 -0.43 2.52 2.85
C SER A 62 0.62 3.61 3.00
N GLY A 63 1.31 3.95 1.92
CA GLY A 63 2.01 5.21 1.81
C GLY A 63 1.77 5.76 0.43
N SER A 64 0.73 6.57 0.25
CA SER A 64 0.78 7.66 -0.73
C SER A 64 2.14 8.34 -0.53
N ALA A 65 3.10 8.04 -1.40
CA ALA A 65 4.53 8.08 -1.09
C ALA A 65 5.03 9.47 -0.72
N THR A 66 4.24 10.49 -1.03
CA THR A 66 4.51 11.88 -0.70
C THR A 66 3.24 12.58 -0.23
N PRO A 67 3.35 13.58 0.66
CA PRO A 67 2.24 14.43 1.06
C PRO A 67 1.53 15.08 -0.15
N SER A 68 2.28 15.45 -1.20
CA SER A 68 1.72 15.96 -2.47
C SER A 68 0.78 14.96 -3.14
N ASN A 69 1.20 13.70 -3.32
CA ASN A 69 0.33 12.71 -3.94
C ASN A 69 -0.89 12.42 -3.09
N ALA A 70 -0.72 12.30 -1.77
CA ALA A 70 -1.83 12.12 -0.83
C ALA A 70 -2.86 13.26 -0.95
N ALA A 71 -2.39 14.52 -0.97
CA ALA A 71 -3.26 15.69 -1.10
C ALA A 71 -4.01 15.70 -2.46
N GLY A 72 -3.34 15.30 -3.54
CA GLY A 72 -3.95 15.15 -4.86
C GLY A 72 -5.03 14.06 -4.89
N VAL A 73 -4.74 12.88 -4.31
CA VAL A 73 -5.71 11.76 -4.23
C VAL A 73 -6.90 12.13 -3.36
N ILE A 74 -6.69 12.78 -2.21
CA ILE A 74 -7.77 13.26 -1.34
C ILE A 74 -8.66 14.25 -2.12
N THR A 75 -8.05 15.16 -2.89
CA THR A 75 -8.79 16.09 -3.75
C THR A 75 -9.61 15.37 -4.82
N TYR A 76 -9.04 14.35 -5.45
CA TYR A 76 -9.77 13.48 -6.38
C TYR A 76 -10.97 12.82 -5.66
N CYS A 77 -10.76 12.22 -4.50
CA CYS A 77 -11.80 11.52 -3.77
C CYS A 77 -12.93 12.44 -3.31
N MET A 78 -12.62 13.65 -2.82
CA MET A 78 -13.61 14.67 -2.48
C MET A 78 -14.43 15.10 -3.70
N LYS A 79 -13.78 15.40 -4.83
CA LYS A 79 -14.45 15.85 -6.05
C LYS A 79 -15.44 14.82 -6.60
N ASN A 80 -15.20 13.55 -6.32
CA ASN A 80 -16.05 12.45 -6.75
C ASN A 80 -17.02 11.96 -5.64
N ASN A 81 -17.10 12.64 -4.49
CA ASN A 81 -17.95 12.29 -3.35
C ASN A 81 -17.64 10.92 -2.71
N TYR A 82 -16.39 10.48 -2.73
CA TYR A 82 -15.96 9.22 -2.10
C TYR A 82 -15.47 9.39 -0.65
N LEU A 83 -15.46 10.61 -0.12
CA LEU A 83 -15.01 10.93 1.23
C LEU A 83 -15.95 11.94 1.87
N ASN A 84 -15.98 11.94 3.21
CA ASN A 84 -16.50 13.08 3.96
C ASN A 84 -15.64 14.33 3.65
N ALA A 85 -16.27 15.36 3.06
CA ALA A 85 -15.58 16.54 2.57
C ALA A 85 -14.89 17.34 3.69
N ASP A 86 -15.47 17.40 4.89
CA ASP A 86 -14.93 18.17 6.01
C ASP A 86 -13.63 17.56 6.54
N LYS A 87 -13.64 16.25 6.84
CA LYS A 87 -12.45 15.52 7.29
C LYS A 87 -11.36 15.55 6.21
N ALA A 88 -11.75 15.34 4.95
CA ALA A 88 -10.83 15.35 3.82
C ALA A 88 -10.19 16.73 3.60
N ALA A 89 -10.96 17.82 3.73
CA ALA A 89 -10.44 19.18 3.62
C ALA A 89 -9.40 19.48 4.71
N LEU A 90 -9.66 19.08 5.96
CA LEU A 90 -8.73 19.27 7.07
C LEU A 90 -7.41 18.53 6.85
N VAL A 91 -7.46 17.23 6.53
CA VAL A 91 -6.24 16.44 6.28
C VAL A 91 -5.48 16.97 5.07
N LYS A 92 -6.19 17.37 4.00
CA LYS A 92 -5.55 18.03 2.85
C LYS A 92 -4.80 19.28 3.27
N GLN A 93 -5.42 20.17 4.05
CA GLN A 93 -4.77 21.40 4.52
C GLN A 93 -3.54 21.11 5.39
N GLN A 94 -3.59 20.08 6.24
CA GLN A 94 -2.45 19.68 7.06
C GLN A 94 -1.29 19.13 6.19
N LEU A 95 -1.59 18.33 5.16
CA LEU A 95 -0.59 17.86 4.19
C LEU A 95 0.05 19.01 3.43
N LEU A 96 -0.75 19.97 2.96
CA LEU A 96 -0.23 21.17 2.29
C LEU A 96 0.65 22.00 3.25
N GLY A 97 0.20 22.20 4.49
CA GLY A 97 0.98 22.92 5.51
C GLY A 97 2.32 22.26 5.81
N LYS A 98 2.38 20.92 5.86
CA LYS A 98 3.63 20.13 5.98
C LYS A 98 4.62 20.37 4.84
N MET A 99 4.12 20.74 3.66
CA MET A 99 4.95 21.11 2.51
C MET A 99 5.33 22.59 2.47
N GLY A 100 5.04 23.34 3.55
CA GLY A 100 5.25 24.79 3.60
C GLY A 100 4.24 25.59 2.78
N LEU A 101 3.20 24.94 2.25
CA LEU A 101 2.12 25.58 1.50
C LEU A 101 0.99 25.91 2.47
N GLY A 102 0.93 27.17 2.89
CA GLY A 102 -0.19 27.67 3.70
C GLY A 102 -1.51 27.67 2.91
N ALA A 103 -2.65 27.82 3.60
CA ALA A 103 -3.99 27.82 2.98
C ALA A 103 -4.21 28.90 1.90
N ALA A 104 -3.37 29.93 1.87
CA ALA A 104 -3.39 31.01 0.87
C ALA A 104 -2.39 30.81 -0.28
N GLN A 105 -1.60 29.73 -0.26
CA GLN A 105 -0.67 29.40 -1.33
C GLN A 105 -1.37 28.57 -2.40
N PRO A 106 -0.96 28.71 -3.68
CA PRO A 106 -1.49 27.86 -4.73
C PRO A 106 -1.22 26.38 -4.41
N GLU A 107 -2.20 25.53 -4.72
CA GLU A 107 -2.05 24.07 -4.57
C GLU A 107 -0.79 23.60 -5.35
N PRO A 108 -0.11 22.53 -4.89
CA PRO A 108 1.10 22.04 -5.51
C PRO A 108 0.89 21.74 -7.00
N ARG A 109 1.95 21.91 -7.80
CA ARG A 109 1.97 21.57 -9.23
C ARG A 109 2.99 20.49 -9.57
N ASP A 110 3.52 19.83 -8.54
CA ASP A 110 4.43 18.70 -8.74
C ASP A 110 3.70 17.49 -9.32
N GLU A 111 4.47 16.59 -9.93
CA GLU A 111 3.96 15.39 -10.59
C GLU A 111 3.17 14.49 -9.64
N GLY A 112 3.56 14.42 -8.36
CA GLY A 112 2.88 13.61 -7.35
C GLY A 112 1.46 14.09 -7.12
N TYR A 113 1.29 15.40 -6.92
CA TYR A 113 -0.03 16.02 -6.75
C TYR A 113 -0.89 15.88 -8.01
N LEU A 114 -0.35 16.17 -9.19
CA LEU A 114 -1.07 16.04 -10.47
C LEU A 114 -1.49 14.59 -10.75
N SER A 115 -0.62 13.63 -10.45
CA SER A 115 -0.94 12.20 -10.53
C SER A 115 -2.07 11.85 -9.56
N GLY A 116 -2.01 12.35 -8.33
CA GLY A 116 -3.07 12.17 -7.33
C GLY A 116 -4.43 12.69 -7.79
N LEU A 117 -4.47 13.86 -8.42
CA LEU A 117 -5.70 14.44 -9.00
C LEU A 117 -6.36 13.56 -10.07
N SER A 118 -5.59 12.69 -10.72
CA SER A 118 -6.10 11.72 -11.70
C SER A 118 -6.63 10.43 -11.06
N GLY A 119 -6.52 10.29 -9.74
CA GLY A 119 -6.87 9.07 -9.00
C GLY A 119 -5.74 8.03 -8.97
N MET A 120 -4.50 8.45 -9.22
CA MET A 120 -3.32 7.59 -9.11
C MET A 120 -2.68 7.72 -7.73
N VAL A 121 -2.61 6.62 -7.01
CA VAL A 121 -1.93 6.54 -5.71
C VAL A 121 -0.53 5.99 -5.93
N SER A 122 0.49 6.75 -5.54
CA SER A 122 1.88 6.33 -5.61
C SER A 122 2.25 5.65 -4.31
N GLY A 123 2.73 4.41 -4.35
CA GLY A 123 3.24 3.69 -3.19
C GLY A 123 4.72 3.98 -2.90
N SER A 124 5.13 3.80 -1.64
CA SER A 124 6.52 4.03 -1.20
C SER A 124 7.57 3.15 -1.88
N ASN A 125 7.15 2.05 -2.51
CA ASN A 125 8.00 1.14 -3.29
C ASN A 125 8.09 1.52 -4.79
N GLY A 126 7.62 2.71 -5.18
CA GLY A 126 7.60 3.17 -6.56
C GLY A 126 6.50 2.56 -7.43
N LYS A 127 5.66 1.68 -6.88
CA LYS A 127 4.48 1.16 -7.59
C LYS A 127 3.37 2.21 -7.57
N GLN A 128 2.53 2.23 -8.60
CA GLN A 128 1.35 3.09 -8.65
C GLN A 128 0.08 2.26 -8.80
N PHE A 129 -1.00 2.72 -8.17
CA PHE A 129 -2.30 2.11 -8.26
C PHE A 129 -3.33 3.12 -8.77
N ASN A 130 -4.16 2.68 -9.71
CA ASN A 130 -5.19 3.53 -10.29
C ASN A 130 -6.54 3.24 -9.63
N LEU A 131 -7.04 4.18 -8.83
CA LEU A 131 -8.34 4.09 -8.16
C LEU A 131 -9.48 3.93 -9.16
N ASN A 132 -9.34 4.44 -10.39
CA ASN A 132 -10.36 4.30 -11.43
C ASN A 132 -10.63 2.83 -11.84
N ARG A 133 -9.76 1.90 -11.47
CA ARG A 133 -9.96 0.45 -11.66
C ARG A 133 -10.92 -0.15 -10.64
N LEU A 134 -11.15 0.54 -9.52
CA LEU A 134 -12.13 0.17 -8.50
C LEU A 134 -13.51 0.73 -8.84
N LYS A 135 -14.55 0.02 -8.40
CA LYS A 135 -15.95 0.39 -8.63
C LYS A 135 -16.68 0.57 -7.30
N GLY A 136 -17.60 1.54 -7.27
CA GLY A 136 -18.49 1.81 -6.12
C GLY A 136 -17.76 1.85 -4.79
N ASP A 137 -18.30 1.11 -3.83
CA ASP A 137 -17.85 1.02 -2.43
C ASP A 137 -16.36 0.68 -2.26
N LEU A 138 -15.76 -0.05 -3.21
CA LEU A 138 -14.32 -0.34 -3.14
C LEU A 138 -13.48 0.91 -3.36
N LYS A 139 -13.95 1.82 -4.22
CA LYS A 139 -13.26 3.09 -4.45
C LYS A 139 -13.43 4.01 -3.24
N GLU A 140 -14.61 4.03 -2.63
CA GLU A 140 -14.85 4.74 -1.35
C GLU A 140 -13.92 4.23 -0.25
N LYS A 141 -13.88 2.91 -0.01
CA LYS A 141 -12.96 2.31 0.98
C LYS A 141 -11.50 2.62 0.70
N ALA A 142 -11.08 2.64 -0.57
CA ALA A 142 -9.71 2.99 -0.92
C ALA A 142 -9.41 4.47 -0.64
N CYS A 143 -10.36 5.36 -0.94
CA CYS A 143 -10.27 6.77 -0.61
C CYS A 143 -10.22 7.00 0.90
N ASP A 144 -11.09 6.34 1.69
CA ASP A 144 -11.09 6.40 3.15
C ASP A 144 -9.76 5.93 3.73
N PHE A 145 -9.23 4.82 3.22
CA PHE A 145 -7.94 4.33 3.66
C PHE A 145 -6.80 5.30 3.35
N VAL A 146 -6.79 5.94 2.17
CA VAL A 146 -5.80 6.99 1.86
C VAL A 146 -5.95 8.16 2.82
N LEU A 147 -7.18 8.60 3.11
CA LEU A 147 -7.44 9.68 4.06
C LEU A 147 -6.94 9.34 5.47
N ASP A 148 -7.16 8.12 5.95
CA ASP A 148 -6.72 7.68 7.27
C ASP A 148 -5.19 7.54 7.35
N ASN A 149 -4.56 6.97 6.32
CA ASN A 149 -3.10 6.77 6.28
C ASN A 149 -2.33 8.06 5.99
N ALA A 150 -2.96 9.05 5.35
CA ALA A 150 -2.36 10.37 5.13
C ALA A 150 -1.95 11.05 6.44
N SER A 151 -2.61 10.72 7.55
CA SER A 151 -2.24 11.20 8.89
C SER A 151 -0.80 10.81 9.28
N SER A 152 -0.26 9.71 8.76
CA SER A 152 1.14 9.30 9.00
C SER A 152 2.16 10.18 8.28
N LEU A 153 1.71 11.05 7.37
CA LEU A 153 2.53 12.00 6.61
C LEU A 153 2.46 13.42 7.18
N LEU A 154 1.61 13.62 8.20
CA LEU A 154 1.54 14.81 9.03
C LEU A 154 2.61 14.78 10.12
#